data_AF-K7FLN1-F1
#
_entry.id   AF-K7FLN1-F1
#
_cell.length_a   1.000
_cell.length_b   1.000
_cell.length_c   1.000
_cell.angle_alpha   90.00
_cell.angle_beta   90.00
_cell.angle_gamma   90.00
#
_symmetry.space_group_name_H-M   'P 1'
#
loop_
_entity.id
_entity.type
_entity.pdbx_description
1 polymer ?
#
loop_
_entity_poly.entity_id
_entity_poly.type
_entity_poly.pdbx_seq_one_letter_code
_entity_poly.pdbx_strand_id
1 'polypeptide(L)'
;VLYQVEILDWKTKQQLCFLDKVEPHATISDIRLMFHKSYPHWYPARQSIRLDPKGKSLRDEEILQHLPVGTTATLYFKDLGPQIGWTMVFLTEYAGPLFIYFLFYFRMPFVYGLNDKLTSSPHPVVNLACICHSFHYIKRLIETIFVHRFSHGTMPLRNIIKVNC
;
A
#
# COMPACT_ATOMS: atom_id res chain seq x y z
N VAL A 1 -13.08 30.71 10.51
CA VAL A 1 -12.12 31.21 9.50
C VAL A 1 -11.78 30.03 8.61
N LEU A 2 -11.96 30.17 7.29
CA LEU A 2 -11.57 29.14 6.32
C LEU A 2 -10.13 29.39 5.88
N TYR A 3 -9.43 28.32 5.55
CA TYR A 3 -8.06 28.36 5.04
C TYR A 3 -8.06 28.23 3.52
N GLN A 4 -7.12 28.92 2.90
CA GLN A 4 -6.78 28.75 1.49
C GLN A 4 -5.55 27.86 1.40
N VAL A 5 -5.62 26.77 0.63
CA VAL A 5 -4.51 25.83 0.47
C VAL A 5 -4.04 25.83 -0.98
N GLU A 6 -2.79 26.21 -1.18
CA GLU A 6 -2.12 26.18 -2.48
C GLU A 6 -1.24 24.95 -2.58
N ILE A 7 -1.48 24.09 -3.56
CA ILE A 7 -0.68 22.90 -3.81
C ILE A 7 0.25 23.18 -5.00
N LEU A 8 1.55 23.23 -4.74
CA LEU A 8 2.60 23.46 -5.73
C LEU A 8 3.37 22.17 -6.03
N ASP A 9 3.91 22.03 -7.24
CA ASP A 9 4.90 20.99 -7.52
C ASP A 9 6.20 21.24 -6.74
N TRP A 10 6.74 20.22 -6.08
CA TRP A 10 7.94 20.37 -5.26
C TRP A 10 9.21 20.77 -6.04
N LYS A 11 9.27 20.51 -7.36
CA LYS A 11 10.43 20.76 -8.20
C LYS A 11 10.27 22.03 -9.05
N THR A 12 9.17 22.15 -9.79
CA THR A 12 8.92 23.29 -10.68
C THR A 12 8.30 24.48 -9.96
N LYS A 13 7.76 24.26 -8.74
CA LYS A 13 6.99 25.25 -7.97
C LYS A 13 5.75 25.76 -8.70
N GLN A 14 5.34 25.09 -9.78
CA GLN A 14 4.13 25.42 -10.50
C GLN A 14 2.92 25.07 -9.63
N GLN A 15 1.93 25.95 -9.62
CA GLN A 15 0.67 25.69 -8.93
C GLN A 15 -0.11 24.59 -9.65
N LEU A 16 -0.40 23.51 -8.93
CA LEU A 16 -1.15 22.36 -9.40
C LEU A 16 -2.62 22.48 -9.00
N CYS A 17 -2.91 22.92 -7.78
CA CYS A 17 -4.28 23.04 -7.29
C CYS A 17 -4.40 24.17 -6.29
N PHE A 18 -5.60 24.76 -6.23
CA PHE A 18 -5.98 25.77 -5.24
C PHE A 18 -7.28 25.32 -4.56
N LEU A 19 -7.27 25.26 -3.24
CA LEU A 19 -8.43 24.91 -2.43
C LEU A 19 -8.81 26.14 -1.59
N ASP A 20 -9.87 26.85 -1.99
CA ASP A 20 -10.24 28.15 -1.41
C ASP A 20 -10.98 28.04 -0.06
N LYS A 21 -11.59 26.88 0.22
CA LYS A 21 -12.50 26.69 1.37
C LYS A 21 -12.16 25.42 2.14
N VAL A 22 -10.99 25.40 2.75
CA VAL A 22 -10.55 24.29 3.61
C VAL A 22 -10.87 24.61 5.06
N GLU A 23 -11.47 23.66 5.77
CA GLU A 23 -11.77 23.81 7.19
C GLU A 23 -10.48 23.77 8.03
N PRO A 24 -10.38 24.56 9.11
CA PRO A 24 -9.17 24.63 9.93
C PRO A 24 -8.81 23.30 10.59
N HIS A 25 -9.82 22.49 10.91
CA HIS A 25 -9.67 21.18 11.54
C HIS A 25 -9.52 20.05 10.51
N ALA A 26 -9.47 20.37 9.21
CA ALA A 26 -9.22 19.38 8.18
C ALA A 26 -7.81 18.79 8.35
N THR A 27 -7.74 17.48 8.17
CA THR A 27 -6.47 16.73 8.23
C THR A 27 -5.76 16.77 6.88
N ILE A 28 -4.47 16.44 6.86
CA ILE A 28 -3.74 16.24 5.61
C ILE A 28 -4.38 15.14 4.76
N SER A 29 -4.96 14.11 5.38
CA SER A 29 -5.74 13.09 4.66
C SER A 29 -6.91 13.70 3.88
N ASP A 30 -7.66 14.62 4.48
CA ASP A 30 -8.77 15.30 3.82
C ASP A 30 -8.28 16.15 2.64
N ILE A 31 -7.16 16.87 2.80
CA ILE A 31 -6.54 17.65 1.72
C ILE A 31 -6.12 16.73 0.57
N ARG A 32 -5.53 15.56 0.85
CA ARG A 32 -5.18 14.57 -0.18
C ARG A 32 -6.40 14.07 -0.94
N LEU A 33 -7.50 13.82 -0.23
CA LEU A 33 -8.77 13.41 -0.83
C LEU A 33 -9.36 14.52 -1.71
N MET A 34 -9.32 15.78 -1.25
CA MET A 34 -9.75 16.93 -2.06
C MET A 34 -8.90 17.07 -3.32
N PHE A 35 -7.57 16.95 -3.22
CA PHE A 35 -6.67 17.00 -4.37
C PHE A 35 -6.92 15.84 -5.35
N HIS A 36 -7.20 14.64 -4.83
CA HIS A 36 -7.54 13.47 -5.65
C HIS A 36 -8.84 13.66 -6.44
N LYS A 37 -9.85 14.34 -5.89
CA LYS A 37 -11.09 14.66 -6.61
C LYS A 37 -10.81 15.48 -7.87
N SER A 38 -9.87 16.43 -7.80
CA SER A 38 -9.45 17.23 -8.95
C SER A 38 -8.55 16.46 -9.92
N TYR A 39 -7.68 15.59 -9.40
CA TYR A 39 -6.72 14.81 -10.18
C TYR A 39 -6.79 13.30 -9.83
N PRO A 40 -7.72 12.55 -10.45
CA PRO A 40 -7.97 11.15 -10.10
C PRO A 40 -6.76 10.21 -10.29
N HIS A 41 -5.82 10.55 -11.17
CA HIS A 41 -4.63 9.73 -11.42
C HIS A 41 -3.61 9.80 -10.25
N TRP A 42 -3.69 10.83 -9.41
CA TRP A 42 -2.90 10.98 -8.18
C TRP A 42 -3.75 10.57 -6.98
N TYR A 43 -3.90 9.26 -6.76
CA TYR A 43 -4.58 8.76 -5.56
C TYR A 43 -3.78 9.05 -4.27
N PRO A 44 -4.43 9.18 -3.10
CA PRO A 44 -3.82 9.70 -1.87
C PRO A 44 -2.48 9.09 -1.47
N ALA A 45 -2.33 7.76 -1.58
CA ALA A 45 -1.08 7.10 -1.20
C ALA A 45 0.13 7.53 -2.06
N ARG A 46 -0.07 7.99 -3.31
CA ARG A 46 1.02 8.54 -4.14
C ARG A 46 1.47 9.93 -3.68
N GLN A 47 0.63 10.63 -2.94
CA GLN A 47 0.78 12.05 -2.67
C GLN A 47 1.65 12.29 -1.42
N SER A 48 2.93 12.61 -1.63
CA SER A 48 3.76 13.16 -0.55
C SER A 48 3.57 14.67 -0.50
N ILE A 49 2.83 15.13 0.53
CA ILE A 49 2.60 16.54 0.82
C ILE A 49 3.63 17.02 1.84
N ARG A 50 4.22 18.19 1.62
CA ARG A 50 5.29 18.78 2.46
C ARG A 50 5.04 20.27 2.66
N LEU A 51 5.51 20.83 3.78
CA LEU A 51 5.53 22.29 3.99
C LEU A 51 6.68 22.96 3.24
N ASP A 52 7.80 22.26 3.11
CA ASP A 52 8.99 22.73 2.38
C ASP A 52 9.35 21.73 1.27
N PRO A 53 9.89 22.20 0.11
CA PRO A 53 10.28 21.30 -0.97
C PRO A 53 11.30 20.23 -0.54
N LYS A 54 12.21 20.60 0.37
CA LYS A 54 13.24 19.73 0.97
C LYS A 54 12.85 19.19 2.36
N GLY A 55 11.65 19.52 2.83
CA GLY A 55 11.16 19.12 4.14
C GLY A 55 10.70 17.66 4.21
N LYS A 56 10.28 17.27 5.41
CA LYS A 56 9.64 15.97 5.67
C LYS A 56 8.21 15.97 5.10
N SER A 57 7.73 14.77 4.74
CA SER A 57 6.33 14.59 4.37
C SER A 57 5.45 14.72 5.60
N LEU A 58 4.34 15.44 5.48
CA LEU A 58 3.33 15.56 6.53
C LEU A 58 2.59 14.23 6.70
N ARG A 59 2.26 13.91 7.95
CA ARG A 59 1.47 12.74 8.30
C ARG A 59 -0.02 13.00 8.09
N ASP A 60 -0.76 11.92 7.90
CA ASP A 60 -2.18 11.94 7.56
C ASP A 60 -3.03 12.54 8.69
N GLU A 61 -2.60 12.38 9.94
CA GLU A 61 -3.31 12.84 11.14
C GLU A 61 -3.01 14.31 11.49
N GLU A 62 -2.06 14.95 10.81
CA GLU A 62 -1.74 16.36 11.07
C GLU A 62 -2.88 17.25 10.61
N ILE A 63 -3.25 18.20 11.47
CA ILE A 63 -4.35 19.12 11.25
C ILE A 63 -3.81 20.44 10.71
N LEU A 64 -4.46 20.98 9.69
CA LEU A 64 -4.03 22.21 9.02
C LEU A 64 -3.76 23.37 9.98
N GLN A 65 -4.65 23.62 10.95
CA GLN A 65 -4.49 24.69 11.93
C GLN A 65 -3.27 24.55 12.87
N HIS A 66 -2.73 23.34 13.04
CA HIS A 66 -1.57 23.10 13.92
C HIS A 66 -0.24 23.23 13.18
N LEU A 67 -0.28 23.36 11.85
CA LEU A 67 0.90 23.60 11.05
C LEU A 67 1.33 25.07 11.19
N PRO A 68 2.62 25.38 11.02
CA PRO A 68 3.14 26.74 11.06
C PRO A 68 2.77 27.51 9.78
N VAL A 69 1.48 27.64 9.49
CA VAL A 69 0.91 28.28 8.30
C VAL A 69 -0.11 29.34 8.70
N GLY A 70 -0.20 30.41 7.91
CA GLY A 70 -1.22 31.46 8.10
C GLY A 70 -2.59 31.03 7.57
N THR A 71 -3.46 32.00 7.28
CA THR A 71 -4.75 31.75 6.60
C THR A 71 -4.59 31.17 5.20
N THR A 72 -3.43 31.40 4.58
CA THR A 72 -3.01 30.80 3.33
C THR A 72 -1.88 29.82 3.60
N ALA A 73 -2.08 28.54 3.27
CA ALA A 73 -1.12 27.47 3.46
C ALA A 73 -0.58 27.02 2.10
N THR A 74 0.73 27.14 1.91
CA THR A 74 1.41 26.62 0.72
C THR A 74 1.95 25.22 1.01
N LEU A 75 1.53 24.24 0.22
CA LEU A 75 1.91 22.85 0.33
C LEU A 75 2.63 22.40 -0.95
N TYR A 76 3.69 21.62 -0.79
CA TYR A 76 4.45 21.04 -1.90
C TYR A 76 4.08 19.58 -2.09
N PHE A 77 3.63 19.26 -3.30
CA PHE A 77 3.31 17.92 -3.75
C PHE A 77 4.51 17.28 -4.42
N LYS A 78 4.78 16.03 -4.04
CA LYS A 78 5.70 15.11 -4.71
C LYS A 78 4.99 13.80 -5.00
N ASP A 79 4.97 13.40 -6.27
CA ASP A 79 4.51 12.07 -6.67
C ASP A 79 5.53 11.00 -6.26
N LEU A 80 5.09 10.04 -5.46
CA LEU A 80 5.87 8.86 -5.06
C LEU A 80 5.83 7.73 -6.10
N GLY A 81 4.99 7.85 -7.13
CA GLY A 81 4.70 6.78 -8.08
C GLY A 81 3.76 5.73 -7.50
N PRO A 82 3.54 4.60 -8.19
CA PRO A 82 2.62 3.55 -7.74
C PRO A 82 3.00 3.00 -6.36
N GLN A 83 2.03 3.00 -5.45
CA GLN A 83 2.16 2.52 -4.08
C GLN A 83 1.25 1.30 -3.86
N ILE A 84 1.71 0.34 -3.06
CA ILE A 84 0.93 -0.83 -2.64
C ILE A 84 0.88 -0.90 -1.11
N GLY A 85 -0.26 -1.34 -0.55
CA GLY A 85 -0.39 -1.51 0.89
C GLY A 85 0.45 -2.65 1.44
N TRP A 86 1.02 -2.50 2.64
CA TRP A 86 1.82 -3.56 3.28
C TRP A 86 1.01 -4.84 3.50
N THR A 87 -0.27 -4.73 3.85
CA THR A 87 -1.15 -5.90 3.99
C THR A 87 -1.20 -6.71 2.69
N MET A 88 -1.36 -6.07 1.52
CA MET A 88 -1.39 -6.78 0.24
C MET A 88 -0.05 -7.44 -0.09
N VAL A 89 1.06 -6.82 0.29
CA VAL A 89 2.40 -7.36 0.10
C VAL A 89 2.55 -8.66 0.88
N PHE A 90 2.30 -8.61 2.19
CA PHE A 90 2.45 -9.78 3.06
C PHE A 90 1.44 -10.89 2.70
N LEU A 91 0.22 -10.52 2.30
CA LEU A 91 -0.74 -11.49 1.78
C LEU A 91 -0.20 -12.22 0.55
N THR A 92 0.37 -11.47 -0.41
CA THR A 92 0.94 -12.07 -1.63
C THR A 92 2.18 -12.92 -1.29
N GLU A 93 3.03 -12.45 -0.39
CA GLU A 93 4.24 -13.15 0.07
C GLU A 93 3.91 -14.49 0.73
N TYR A 94 2.86 -14.57 1.55
CA TYR A 94 2.47 -15.82 2.21
C TYR A 94 1.57 -16.70 1.34
N ALA A 95 0.75 -16.11 0.46
CA ALA A 95 -0.07 -16.86 -0.47
C ALA A 95 0.79 -17.56 -1.54
N GLY A 96 1.88 -16.94 -1.99
CA GLY A 96 2.77 -17.49 -3.02
C GLY A 96 3.27 -18.90 -2.71
N PRO A 97 4.01 -19.13 -1.61
CA PRO A 97 4.49 -20.46 -1.20
C PRO A 97 3.36 -21.47 -0.97
N LEU A 98 2.20 -21.03 -0.50
CA LEU A 98 1.04 -21.91 -0.32
C LEU A 98 0.51 -22.41 -1.66
N PHE A 99 0.28 -21.50 -2.61
CA PHE A 99 -0.19 -21.84 -3.95
C PHE A 99 0.85 -22.67 -4.71
N ILE A 100 2.12 -22.29 -4.66
CA ILE A 100 3.22 -23.04 -5.30
C ILE A 100 3.30 -24.45 -4.71
N TYR A 101 3.12 -24.62 -3.40
CA TYR A 101 3.14 -25.96 -2.80
C TYR A 101 1.96 -26.82 -3.28
N PHE A 102 0.74 -26.27 -3.29
CA PHE A 102 -0.44 -26.98 -3.79
C PHE A 102 -0.33 -27.37 -5.26
N LEU A 103 0.28 -26.49 -6.05
CA LEU A 103 0.56 -26.69 -7.46
C LEU A 103 1.34 -27.99 -7.71
N PHE A 104 2.36 -28.28 -6.89
CA PHE A 104 3.13 -29.52 -6.95
C PHE A 104 2.43 -30.69 -6.26
N TYR A 105 1.79 -30.45 -5.11
CA TYR A 105 1.10 -31.49 -4.35
C TYR A 105 -0.04 -32.14 -5.14
N PHE A 106 -0.88 -31.34 -5.81
CA PHE A 106 -1.98 -31.83 -6.65
C PHE A 106 -1.54 -32.25 -8.05
N ARG A 107 -0.24 -32.20 -8.36
CA ARG A 107 0.33 -32.55 -9.66
C ARG A 107 -0.44 -31.93 -10.81
N MET A 108 -0.57 -30.61 -10.75
CA MET A 108 -1.42 -29.91 -11.70
C MET A 108 -0.96 -30.12 -13.15
N PRO A 109 -1.90 -30.22 -14.11
CA PRO A 109 -1.64 -30.69 -15.47
C PRO A 109 -0.74 -29.78 -16.32
N PHE A 110 -0.42 -28.58 -15.87
CA PHE A 110 0.52 -27.68 -16.57
C PHE A 110 1.99 -27.97 -16.19
N VAL A 111 2.26 -28.71 -15.10
CA VAL A 111 3.61 -29.18 -14.71
C VAL A 111 3.74 -30.69 -14.87
N TYR A 112 2.70 -31.45 -14.58
CA TYR A 112 2.71 -32.92 -14.64
C TYR A 112 1.94 -33.45 -15.85
N GLY A 113 2.40 -34.58 -16.40
CA GLY A 113 1.76 -35.25 -17.53
C GLY A 113 0.33 -35.68 -17.23
N LEU A 114 -0.49 -35.83 -18.28
CA LEU A 114 -1.93 -36.07 -18.16
C LEU A 114 -2.29 -37.36 -17.38
N ASN A 115 -1.35 -38.30 -17.26
CA ASN A 115 -1.54 -39.60 -16.62
C ASN A 115 -1.49 -39.53 -15.08
N ASP A 116 -0.94 -38.44 -14.51
CA ASP A 116 -0.73 -38.27 -13.06
C ASP A 116 -1.53 -37.08 -12.48
N LYS A 117 -2.56 -36.61 -13.20
CA LYS A 117 -3.32 -35.41 -12.81
C LYS A 117 -4.10 -35.62 -11.53
N LEU A 118 -4.03 -34.62 -10.64
CA LEU A 118 -4.85 -34.55 -9.41
C LEU A 118 -4.64 -35.74 -8.46
N THR A 119 -3.59 -36.54 -8.68
CA THR A 119 -3.23 -37.65 -7.82
C THR A 119 -2.31 -37.13 -6.72
N SER A 120 -2.78 -37.19 -5.47
CA SER A 120 -1.90 -36.98 -4.31
C SER A 120 -0.93 -38.15 -4.17
N SER A 121 0.23 -37.90 -3.56
CA SER A 121 1.20 -38.95 -3.25
C SER A 121 0.57 -40.04 -2.35
N PRO A 122 0.86 -41.33 -2.57
CA PRO A 122 0.40 -42.41 -1.70
C PRO A 122 1.10 -42.40 -0.33
N HIS A 123 2.19 -41.65 -0.19
CA HIS A 123 2.98 -41.63 1.04
C HIS A 123 2.34 -40.72 2.10
N PRO A 124 2.00 -41.24 3.28
CA PRO A 124 1.32 -40.46 4.33
C PRO A 124 2.16 -39.25 4.81
N VAL A 125 3.49 -39.36 4.75
CA VAL A 125 4.41 -38.27 5.11
C VAL A 125 4.23 -37.05 4.22
N VAL A 126 3.93 -37.23 2.92
CA VAL A 126 3.71 -36.12 1.99
C VAL A 126 2.41 -35.39 2.30
N ASN A 127 1.37 -36.14 2.67
CA ASN A 127 0.09 -35.56 3.08
C ASN A 127 0.22 -34.81 4.41
N LEU A 128 0.98 -35.36 5.37
CA LEU A 128 1.27 -34.69 6.64
C LEU A 128 2.08 -33.40 6.41
N ALA A 129 3.11 -33.43 5.56
CA ALA A 129 3.88 -32.25 5.21
C ALA A 129 3.00 -31.16 4.56
N CYS A 130 2.07 -31.57 3.69
CA CYS A 130 1.09 -30.68 3.06
C CYS A 130 0.17 -30.02 4.10
N ILE A 131 -0.34 -30.79 5.06
CA ILE A 131 -1.18 -30.28 6.15
C ILE A 131 -0.39 -29.27 6.99
N CYS A 132 0.82 -29.60 7.42
CA CYS A 132 1.66 -28.71 8.23
C CYS A 132 2.02 -27.42 7.49
N HIS A 133 2.42 -27.52 6.22
CA HIS A 133 2.72 -26.38 5.36
C HIS A 133 1.51 -25.48 5.18
N SER A 134 0.36 -26.08 4.85
CA SER A 134 -0.90 -25.35 4.66
C SER A 134 -1.32 -24.63 5.93
N PHE A 135 -1.30 -25.34 7.06
CA PHE A 135 -1.63 -24.76 8.35
C PHE A 135 -0.71 -23.59 8.71
N HIS A 136 0.60 -23.73 8.49
CA HIS A 136 1.58 -22.66 8.74
C HIS A 136 1.24 -21.39 7.94
N TYR A 137 1.06 -21.50 6.62
CA TYR A 137 0.81 -20.32 5.77
C TYR A 137 -0.60 -19.76 5.93
N ILE A 138 -1.63 -20.59 6.15
CA ILE A 138 -2.98 -20.12 6.46
C ILE A 138 -2.99 -19.31 7.75
N LYS A 139 -2.31 -19.80 8.80
CA LYS A 139 -2.16 -19.06 10.07
C LYS A 139 -1.48 -17.71 9.84
N ARG A 140 -0.41 -17.65 9.03
CA ARG A 140 0.27 -16.39 8.66
C ARG A 140 -0.63 -15.43 7.88
N LEU A 141 -1.47 -15.93 6.97
CA LEU A 141 -2.44 -15.11 6.24
C LEU A 141 -3.48 -14.52 7.17
N ILE A 142 -4.03 -15.32 8.09
CA ILE A 142 -4.98 -14.87 9.11
C ILE A 142 -4.34 -13.80 10.01
N GLU A 143 -3.11 -14.03 10.49
CA GLU A 143 -2.38 -13.03 11.27
C GLU A 143 -2.20 -11.72 10.51
N THR A 144 -1.92 -11.79 9.20
CA THR A 144 -1.75 -10.61 8.35
C THR A 144 -3.03 -9.78 8.23
N ILE A 145 -4.20 -10.42 8.21
CA ILE A 145 -5.50 -9.74 8.05
C ILE A 145 -6.00 -9.19 9.39
N PHE A 146 -5.89 -9.98 10.46
CA PHE A 146 -6.61 -9.71 11.71
C PHE A 146 -5.71 -9.24 12.85
N VAL A 147 -4.44 -9.61 12.88
CA VAL A 147 -3.54 -9.35 14.01
C VAL A 147 -2.55 -8.23 13.69
N HIS A 148 -2.00 -8.21 12.48
CA HIS A 148 -0.99 -7.23 12.09
C HIS A 148 -1.60 -5.85 11.81
N ARG A 149 -1.14 -4.85 12.58
CA ARG A 149 -1.37 -3.43 12.30
C ARG A 149 -0.10 -2.83 11.70
N PHE A 150 -0.14 -2.52 10.40
CA PHE A 150 0.97 -1.84 9.72
C PHE A 150 0.92 -0.34 10.01
N SER A 151 2.04 0.21 10.50
CA SER A 151 2.17 1.62 10.85
C SER A 151 2.42 2.53 9.65
N HIS A 152 3.10 2.02 8.61
CA HIS A 152 3.16 2.67 7.31
C HIS A 152 2.07 2.09 6.41
N GLY A 153 1.28 2.96 5.77
CA GLY A 153 0.15 2.52 4.94
C GLY A 153 0.59 1.82 3.66
N THR A 154 1.69 2.24 3.03
CA THR A 154 2.09 1.75 1.71
C THR A 154 3.61 1.68 1.49
N MET A 155 4.02 0.94 0.46
CA MET A 155 5.37 0.94 -0.10
C MET A 155 5.38 1.18 -1.62
N PRO A 156 6.49 1.69 -2.20
CA PRO A 156 6.62 1.81 -3.65
C PRO A 156 6.57 0.44 -4.33
N LEU A 157 5.78 0.31 -5.41
CA LEU A 157 5.61 -0.95 -6.15
C LEU A 157 6.95 -1.54 -6.65
N ARG A 158 7.90 -0.67 -7.01
CA ARG A 158 9.23 -1.08 -7.47
C ARG A 158 10.03 -1.84 -6.42
N ASN A 159 9.72 -1.65 -5.14
CA ASN A 159 10.43 -2.32 -4.04
C ASN A 159 9.93 -3.74 -3.78
N ILE A 160 8.81 -4.17 -4.38
CA ILE A 160 8.29 -5.55 -4.20
C ILE A 160 9.36 -6.59 -4.53
N ILE A 161 10.09 -6.40 -5.64
CA ILE A 161 11.15 -7.34 -6.07
C ILE A 161 12.29 -7.39 -5.05
N LYS A 162 12.60 -6.28 -4.38
CA LYS A 162 13.68 -6.22 -3.38
C LYS A 162 13.27 -6.80 -2.02
N VAL A 163 11.97 -6.82 -1.71
CA VAL A 163 11.46 -7.37 -0.44
C VAL A 163 11.23 -8.88 -0.56
N ASN A 164 10.83 -9.36 -1.74
CA ASN A 164 10.44 -10.75 -1.97
C ASN A 164 11.53 -11.64 -2.60
N CYS A 165 12.72 -11.10 -2.93
CA CYS A 165 13.88 -11.83 -3.47
C CYS A 165 15.14 -11.48 -2.68
#